data_AF-A0A7S1KB12-F1
#
_entry.id   AF-A0A7S1KB12-F1
#
_cell.length_a   1.000
_cell.length_b   1.000
_cell.length_c   1.000
_cell.angle_alpha   90.00
_cell.angle_beta   90.00
_cell.angle_gamma   90.00
#
_symmetry.space_group_name_H-M   'P 1'
#
loop_
_entity.id
_entity.type
_entity.pdbx_description
1 polymer ?
#
loop_
_entity_poly.entity_id
_entity_poly.type
_entity_poly.pdbx_seq_one_letter_code
_entity_poly.pdbx_strand_id
1 'polypeptide(L)'
;AETTVTRLCGCGEAADITFSTKHLHMADTYIALTSKRTLTIRNDSDVPVEYSWRAFGSVEDEDVQKSKLHKQLKQEQAEETLYLQQLSAEKAQELAGADSDPLTGTDGPEDLASQSSDTDDPQTKNEKKVEAALDRKYRNIERVLKDDPMYFYDEIFNVEPLMGTIWAQSSCTVTVSFSPKAALCYQCLAYCDIVGCG
;
A
#
# COMPACT_ATOMS: atom_id res chain seq x y z
N ALA A 1 47.56 -33.24 1.73
CA ALA A 1 46.51 -32.18 1.76
C ALA A 1 46.85 -31.27 2.92
N GLU A 2 47.06 -29.99 2.64
CA GLU A 2 47.50 -29.00 3.63
C GLU A 2 46.31 -28.08 3.91
N THR A 3 45.88 -28.02 5.17
CA THR A 3 44.75 -27.19 5.59
C THR A 3 45.30 -26.03 6.40
N THR A 4 44.99 -24.80 5.95
CA THR A 4 45.38 -23.57 6.66
C THR A 4 44.18 -23.01 7.41
N VAL A 5 44.41 -22.54 8.64
CA VAL A 5 43.41 -21.82 9.44
C VAL A 5 43.70 -20.32 9.36
N THR A 6 42.70 -19.54 8.99
CA THR A 6 42.74 -18.07 9.04
C THR A 6 41.81 -17.60 10.16
N ARG A 7 42.32 -16.76 11.06
CA ARG A 7 41.51 -16.16 12.13
C ARG A 7 40.88 -14.87 11.63
N LEU A 8 39.55 -14.83 11.63
CA LEU A 8 38.76 -13.64 11.31
C LEU A 8 38.30 -12.99 12.62
N CYS A 9 38.47 -11.68 12.75
CA CYS A 9 37.92 -10.89 13.86
C CYS A 9 37.33 -9.57 13.32
N GLY A 10 36.34 -9.04 14.03
CA GLY A 10 35.68 -7.77 13.74
C GLY A 10 34.89 -7.29 14.97
N CYS A 11 34.69 -5.98 15.06
CA CYS A 11 33.83 -5.34 16.08
C CYS A 11 32.81 -4.47 15.34
N GLY A 12 31.55 -4.53 15.77
CA GLY A 12 30.50 -3.64 15.28
C GLY A 12 30.18 -2.59 16.34
N GLU A 13 29.98 -1.35 15.92
CA GLU A 13 29.59 -0.22 16.78
C GLU A 13 28.27 0.36 16.29
N ALA A 14 27.48 0.92 17.20
CA ALA A 14 26.22 1.60 16.86
C ALA A 14 26.50 3.06 16.51
N ALA A 15 25.73 3.62 15.58
CA ALA A 15 25.82 5.04 15.27
C ALA A 15 25.41 5.90 16.47
N ASP A 16 26.22 6.89 16.80
CA ASP A 16 25.94 7.93 17.79
C ASP A 16 25.10 9.05 17.14
N ILE A 17 23.79 9.00 17.37
CA ILE A 17 22.82 9.95 16.82
C ILE A 17 22.07 10.67 17.94
N THR A 18 22.06 12.00 17.88
CA THR A 18 21.36 12.86 18.85
C THR A 18 20.24 13.67 18.20
N PHE A 19 19.07 13.66 18.83
CA PHE A 19 17.94 14.52 18.46
C PHE A 19 17.86 15.72 19.40
N SER A 20 17.62 16.92 18.85
CA SER A 20 17.43 18.14 19.66
C SER A 20 16.20 18.08 20.58
N THR A 21 15.20 17.28 20.22
CA THR A 21 14.04 16.96 21.06
C THR A 21 13.38 15.65 20.62
N LYS A 22 12.75 14.94 21.57
CA LYS A 22 11.91 13.76 21.31
C LYS A 22 10.41 14.08 21.33
N HIS A 23 10.04 15.27 21.83
CA HIS A 23 8.67 15.76 21.85
C HIS A 23 8.63 17.15 21.20
N LEU A 24 7.88 17.28 20.12
CA LEU A 24 7.76 18.52 19.38
C LEU A 24 6.40 19.17 19.63
N HIS A 25 6.38 20.20 20.47
CA HIS A 25 5.18 21.00 20.69
C HIS A 25 5.06 22.07 19.61
N MET A 26 3.99 21.97 18.83
CA MET A 26 3.61 22.96 17.82
C MET A 26 2.94 24.16 18.50
N ALA A 27 3.07 25.34 17.89
CA ALA A 27 2.33 26.52 18.35
C ALA A 27 0.84 26.35 17.99
N ASP A 28 -0.03 26.76 18.91
CA ASP A 28 -1.46 26.85 18.67
C ASP A 28 -1.73 27.73 17.44
N THR A 29 -2.63 27.29 16.59
CA THR A 29 -2.99 27.97 15.35
C THR A 29 -4.48 27.84 15.10
N TYR A 30 -5.00 28.65 14.19
CA TYR A 30 -6.40 28.57 13.78
C TYR A 30 -6.59 27.55 12.66
N ILE A 31 -7.83 27.08 12.50
CA ILE A 31 -8.21 26.20 11.40
C ILE A 31 -7.75 26.80 10.06
N ALA A 32 -7.18 25.95 9.19
CA ALA A 32 -6.63 26.33 7.89
C ALA A 32 -5.38 27.24 7.91
N LEU A 33 -4.77 27.49 9.08
CA LEU A 33 -3.46 28.12 9.18
C LEU A 33 -2.39 27.09 9.54
N THR A 34 -1.20 27.25 8.96
CA THR A 34 -0.06 26.36 9.23
C THR A 34 0.92 26.99 10.22
N SER A 35 1.24 26.29 11.30
CA SER A 35 2.42 26.60 12.13
C SER A 35 3.57 25.65 11.80
N LYS A 36 4.82 26.10 11.98
CA LYS A 36 6.00 25.29 11.68
C LYS A 36 6.98 25.29 12.85
N ARG A 37 7.68 24.19 13.03
CA ARG A 37 8.76 24.04 14.00
C ARG A 37 9.82 23.11 13.46
N THR A 38 11.06 23.31 13.86
CA THR A 38 12.18 22.47 13.42
C THR A 38 12.73 21.63 14.56
N LEU A 39 13.32 20.49 14.20
CA LEU A 39 14.21 19.69 15.05
C LEU A 39 15.52 19.42 14.30
N THR A 40 16.58 19.15 15.05
CA THR A 40 17.89 18.82 14.49
C THR A 40 18.25 17.39 14.83
N ILE A 41 18.71 16.64 13.83
CA ILE A 41 19.31 15.32 13.99
C ILE A 41 20.82 15.50 13.78
N ARG A 42 21.62 15.15 14.78
CA ARG A 42 23.08 15.22 14.73
C ARG A 42 23.65 13.81 14.63
N ASN A 43 24.58 13.62 13.70
CA ASN A 43 25.40 12.43 13.59
C ASN A 43 26.78 12.74 14.18
N ASP A 44 27.04 12.18 15.35
CA ASP A 44 28.32 12.25 16.08
C ASP A 44 29.20 11.02 15.80
N SER A 45 28.83 10.20 14.81
CA SER A 45 29.60 9.06 14.32
C SER A 45 30.56 9.47 13.20
N ASP A 46 31.60 8.67 13.02
CA ASP A 46 32.60 8.83 11.95
C ASP A 46 32.15 8.32 10.57
N VAL A 47 30.95 7.74 10.48
CA VAL A 47 30.36 7.23 9.23
C VAL A 47 29.04 7.96 8.90
N PRO A 48 28.72 8.14 7.61
CA PRO A 48 27.42 8.68 7.23
C PRO A 48 26.28 7.73 7.61
N VAL A 49 25.12 8.31 7.89
CA VAL A 49 23.88 7.59 8.17
C VAL A 49 22.78 8.05 7.24
N GLU A 50 21.86 7.15 6.92
CA GLU A 50 20.58 7.46 6.30
C GLU A 50 19.49 7.51 7.36
N TYR A 51 18.61 8.50 7.25
CA TYR A 51 17.41 8.60 8.07
C TYR A 51 16.16 8.54 7.21
N SER A 52 15.09 7.97 7.76
CA SER A 52 13.76 8.04 7.17
C SER A 52 12.67 8.12 8.23
N TRP A 53 11.67 8.97 8.00
CA TRP A 53 10.50 9.10 8.85
C TRP A 53 9.44 8.09 8.41
N ARG A 54 9.05 7.22 9.33
CA ARG A 54 8.15 6.09 9.10
C ARG A 54 6.90 6.18 9.96
N ALA A 55 5.84 5.54 9.48
CA ALA A 55 4.57 5.42 10.20
C ALA A 55 4.65 4.44 11.39
N PHE A 56 5.58 3.48 11.35
CA PHE A 56 5.74 2.43 12.35
C PHE A 56 7.16 2.37 12.90
N GLY A 57 7.28 1.99 14.18
CA GLY A 57 8.55 1.98 14.90
C GLY A 57 9.36 0.69 14.76
N SER A 58 8.75 -0.37 14.22
CA SER A 58 9.37 -1.68 14.00
C SER A 58 8.92 -2.28 12.67
N VAL A 59 9.75 -3.17 12.12
CA VAL A 59 9.43 -3.91 10.89
C VAL A 59 8.26 -4.86 11.14
N GLU A 60 8.16 -5.43 12.34
CA GLU A 60 7.06 -6.30 12.72
C GLU A 60 5.71 -5.55 12.74
N ASP A 61 5.68 -4.32 13.27
CA ASP A 61 4.47 -3.49 13.25
C ASP A 61 4.09 -3.11 11.82
N GLU A 62 5.07 -2.78 10.98
CA GLU A 62 4.87 -2.50 9.56
C GLU A 62 4.28 -3.72 8.83
N ASP A 63 4.86 -4.90 9.03
CA ASP A 63 4.42 -6.16 8.43
C ASP A 63 3.00 -6.54 8.87
N VAL A 64 2.67 -6.34 10.15
CA VAL A 64 1.31 -6.54 10.68
C VAL A 64 0.32 -5.62 9.96
N GLN A 65 0.69 -4.37 9.70
CA GLN A 65 -0.18 -3.41 9.02
C GLN A 65 -0.32 -3.71 7.52
N LYS A 66 0.78 -4.04 6.84
CA LYS A 66 0.76 -4.55 5.46
C LYS A 66 -0.12 -5.79 5.34
N SER A 67 -0.02 -6.72 6.28
CA SER A 67 -0.86 -7.93 6.32
C SER A 67 -2.35 -7.60 6.47
N LYS A 68 -2.70 -6.60 7.30
CA LYS A 68 -4.10 -6.16 7.47
C LYS A 68 -4.64 -5.53 6.19
N LEU A 69 -3.91 -4.59 5.58
CA LEU A 69 -4.28 -3.97 4.31
C LEU A 69 -4.45 -5.02 3.20
N HIS A 70 -3.56 -6.01 3.15
CA HIS A 70 -3.65 -7.09 2.17
C HIS A 70 -4.91 -7.94 2.35
N LYS A 71 -5.27 -8.25 3.61
CA LYS A 71 -6.50 -8.98 3.92
C LYS A 71 -7.75 -8.19 3.53
N GLN A 72 -7.77 -6.89 3.81
CA GLN A 72 -8.86 -6.00 3.41
C GLN A 72 -9.00 -5.94 1.90
N LEU A 73 -7.90 -5.75 1.17
CA LEU A 73 -7.92 -5.71 -0.30
C LEU A 73 -8.46 -7.00 -0.91
N LYS A 74 -8.08 -8.16 -0.36
CA LYS A 74 -8.62 -9.46 -0.79
C LYS A 74 -10.11 -9.60 -0.53
N GLN A 75 -10.59 -9.08 0.59
CA GLN A 75 -12.01 -9.08 0.92
C GLN A 75 -12.78 -8.20 -0.08
N GLU A 76 -12.30 -6.98 -0.34
CA GLU A 76 -12.90 -6.07 -1.33
C GLU A 76 -12.94 -6.68 -2.73
N GLN A 77 -11.85 -7.35 -3.15
CA GLN A 77 -11.81 -8.06 -4.43
C GLN A 77 -12.87 -9.17 -4.51
N ALA A 78 -13.04 -9.94 -3.44
CA ALA A 78 -14.04 -11.01 -3.40
C ALA A 78 -15.46 -10.44 -3.45
N GLU A 79 -15.73 -9.35 -2.72
CA GLU A 79 -17.02 -8.66 -2.72
C GLU A 79 -17.36 -8.08 -4.09
N GLU A 80 -16.41 -7.39 -4.75
CA GLU A 80 -16.61 -6.82 -6.09
C GLU A 80 -16.79 -7.93 -7.15
N THR A 81 -16.04 -9.04 -7.03
CA THR A 81 -16.22 -10.22 -7.90
C THR A 81 -17.62 -10.82 -7.76
N LEU A 82 -18.09 -11.02 -6.53
CA LEU A 82 -19.43 -11.57 -6.28
C LEU A 82 -20.52 -10.65 -6.81
N TYR A 83 -20.37 -9.32 -6.64
CA TYR A 83 -21.30 -8.34 -7.17
C TYR A 83 -21.40 -8.40 -8.69
N LEU A 84 -20.26 -8.47 -9.40
CA LEU A 84 -20.25 -8.60 -10.86
C LEU A 84 -20.87 -9.92 -11.34
N GLN A 85 -20.65 -11.01 -10.62
CA GLN A 85 -21.26 -12.31 -10.93
C GLN A 85 -22.78 -12.28 -10.76
N GLN A 86 -23.29 -11.56 -9.76
CA GLN A 86 -24.74 -11.38 -9.58
C GLN A 86 -25.35 -10.59 -10.74
N LEU A 87 -24.70 -9.50 -11.17
CA LEU A 87 -25.14 -8.71 -12.32
C LEU A 87 -25.14 -9.50 -13.64
N SER A 88 -24.12 -10.34 -13.87
CA SER A 88 -24.08 -11.19 -15.06
C SER A 88 -25.18 -12.26 -15.04
N ALA A 89 -25.45 -12.85 -13.87
CA ALA A 89 -26.54 -13.82 -13.69
C ALA A 89 -27.93 -13.20 -13.91
N GLU A 90 -28.18 -12.01 -13.37
CA GLU A 90 -29.44 -11.26 -13.56
C GLU A 90 -29.66 -10.94 -15.04
N LYS A 91 -28.63 -10.43 -15.72
CA LYS A 91 -28.68 -10.14 -17.15
C LYS A 91 -28.91 -11.40 -18.00
N ALA A 92 -28.33 -12.53 -17.63
CA ALA A 92 -28.55 -13.80 -18.33
C ALA A 92 -30.00 -14.30 -18.17
N GLN A 93 -30.62 -14.10 -16.99
CA GLN A 93 -32.04 -14.43 -16.77
C GLN A 93 -32.99 -13.54 -17.58
N GLU A 94 -32.71 -12.24 -17.70
CA GLU A 94 -33.51 -11.34 -18.55
C GLU A 94 -33.48 -11.77 -20.03
N LEU A 95 -32.32 -12.18 -20.54
CA LEU A 95 -32.18 -12.65 -21.92
C LEU A 95 -32.93 -13.97 -22.17
N ALA A 96 -32.97 -14.87 -21.18
CA ALA A 96 -33.64 -16.16 -21.27
C ALA A 96 -35.18 -16.05 -21.14
N GLY A 97 -35.70 -14.98 -20.54
CA GLY A 97 -37.14 -14.74 -20.37
C GLY A 97 -37.86 -14.12 -21.58
N ALA A 98 -37.14 -13.81 -22.67
CA ALA A 98 -37.68 -13.08 -23.81
C ALA A 98 -38.37 -13.94 -24.91
N ASP A 99 -38.29 -15.27 -24.84
CA ASP A 99 -38.96 -16.19 -25.79
C ASP A 99 -39.95 -17.11 -25.06
N SER A 100 -41.20 -16.68 -24.94
CA SER A 100 -42.34 -17.59 -24.77
C SER A 100 -43.58 -17.06 -25.46
N ASP A 101 -43.62 -17.16 -26.79
CA ASP A 101 -44.88 -17.13 -27.54
C ASP A 101 -45.29 -18.60 -27.81
N PRO A 102 -46.32 -19.15 -27.12
CA PRO A 102 -46.56 -20.58 -27.10
C PRO A 102 -47.53 -21.02 -28.20
N LEU A 103 -47.19 -20.88 -29.48
CA LEU A 103 -47.98 -21.48 -30.56
C LEU A 103 -47.14 -21.76 -31.81
N THR A 104 -46.67 -23.00 -31.97
CA THR A 104 -46.90 -23.82 -33.18
C THR A 104 -46.36 -25.22 -32.92
N GLY A 105 -47.28 -26.19 -32.81
CA GLY A 105 -46.94 -27.60 -32.90
C GLY A 105 -46.88 -28.03 -34.36
N THR A 106 -45.81 -28.70 -34.76
CA THR A 106 -45.81 -29.66 -35.88
C THR A 106 -44.71 -30.69 -35.65
N ASP A 107 -45.11 -31.96 -35.64
CA ASP A 107 -44.27 -33.16 -35.61
C ASP A 107 -43.26 -33.19 -36.78
N GLY A 108 -42.05 -33.67 -36.48
CA GLY A 108 -41.07 -34.09 -37.48
C GLY A 108 -39.76 -34.54 -36.81
N PRO A 109 -39.36 -35.82 -36.92
CA PRO A 109 -38.07 -36.27 -36.43
C PRO A 109 -37.05 -36.15 -37.55
N GLU A 110 -35.89 -35.54 -37.32
CA GLU A 110 -34.70 -35.84 -38.12
C GLU A 110 -33.43 -35.47 -37.36
N ASP A 111 -32.55 -36.48 -37.26
CA ASP A 111 -31.15 -36.43 -36.87
C ASP A 111 -30.45 -35.19 -37.40
N LEU A 112 -29.53 -34.59 -36.62
CA LEU A 112 -28.30 -33.97 -37.13
C LEU A 112 -27.34 -33.62 -35.99
N ALA A 113 -26.26 -34.40 -35.94
CA ALA A 113 -24.90 -34.11 -35.46
C ALA A 113 -24.70 -32.99 -34.41
N SER A 114 -24.27 -33.41 -33.21
CA SER A 114 -23.56 -32.57 -32.25
C SER A 114 -22.24 -32.05 -32.84
N GLN A 115 -22.31 -30.99 -33.62
CA GLN A 115 -21.16 -30.14 -33.90
C GLN A 115 -21.06 -29.14 -32.76
N SER A 116 -19.98 -29.26 -31.98
CA SER A 116 -19.56 -28.26 -31.00
C SER A 116 -19.36 -26.93 -31.71
N SER A 117 -20.38 -26.07 -31.66
CA SER A 117 -20.23 -24.67 -32.01
C SER A 117 -19.40 -24.02 -30.91
N ASP A 118 -18.17 -23.68 -31.25
CA ASP A 118 -17.45 -22.58 -30.60
C ASP A 118 -18.32 -21.33 -30.77
N THR A 119 -19.25 -21.16 -29.83
CA THR A 119 -20.11 -19.99 -29.74
C THR A 119 -19.23 -18.86 -29.24
N ASP A 120 -18.67 -18.14 -30.20
CA ASP A 120 -17.86 -16.95 -29.99
C ASP A 120 -18.78 -15.76 -29.62
N ASP A 121 -19.59 -15.97 -28.58
CA ASP A 121 -20.64 -15.06 -28.14
C ASP A 121 -20.03 -13.73 -27.61
N PRO A 122 -20.39 -12.57 -28.20
CA PRO A 122 -19.87 -11.26 -27.79
C PRO A 122 -20.10 -10.94 -26.31
N GLN A 123 -21.16 -11.49 -25.69
CA GLN A 123 -21.50 -11.22 -24.29
C GLN A 123 -20.52 -11.91 -23.33
N THR A 124 -20.20 -13.18 -23.59
CA THR A 124 -19.18 -13.94 -22.86
C THR A 124 -17.78 -13.30 -22.96
N LYS A 125 -17.45 -12.69 -24.10
CA LYS A 125 -16.19 -11.94 -24.27
C LYS A 125 -16.14 -10.68 -23.42
N ASN A 126 -17.25 -9.98 -23.25
CA ASN A 126 -17.31 -8.76 -22.46
C ASN A 126 -17.17 -9.07 -20.96
N GLU A 127 -17.84 -10.12 -20.47
CA GLU A 127 -17.74 -10.60 -19.08
C GLU A 127 -16.29 -10.96 -18.72
N LYS A 128 -15.62 -11.75 -19.57
CA LYS A 128 -14.19 -12.09 -19.39
C LYS A 128 -13.28 -10.86 -19.39
N LYS A 129 -13.59 -9.83 -20.18
CA LYS A 129 -12.83 -8.57 -20.17
C LYS A 129 -13.01 -7.80 -18.87
N VAL A 130 -14.22 -7.77 -18.32
CA VAL A 130 -14.52 -7.10 -17.05
C VAL A 130 -13.81 -7.81 -15.89
N GLU A 131 -13.88 -9.13 -15.82
CA GLU A 131 -13.17 -9.94 -14.82
C GLU A 131 -11.65 -9.72 -14.92
N ALA A 132 -11.08 -9.80 -16.12
CA ALA A 132 -9.65 -9.56 -16.33
C ALA A 132 -9.22 -8.13 -15.95
N ALA A 133 -10.10 -7.14 -16.14
CA ALA A 133 -9.85 -5.76 -15.71
C ALA A 133 -9.87 -5.63 -14.18
N LEU A 134 -10.79 -6.32 -13.51
CA LEU A 134 -10.87 -6.40 -12.05
C LEU A 134 -9.60 -7.02 -11.46
N ASP A 135 -9.19 -8.17 -11.97
CA ASP A 135 -7.95 -8.83 -11.54
C ASP A 135 -6.72 -7.97 -11.79
N ARG A 136 -6.70 -7.22 -12.89
CA ARG A 136 -5.61 -6.28 -13.17
C ARG A 136 -5.62 -5.12 -12.17
N LYS A 137 -6.78 -4.56 -11.85
CA LYS A 137 -6.94 -3.49 -10.84
C LYS A 137 -6.36 -3.96 -9.50
N TYR A 138 -6.82 -5.09 -8.97
CA TYR A 138 -6.39 -5.58 -7.66
C TYR A 138 -4.93 -6.04 -7.63
N ARG A 139 -4.43 -6.72 -8.66
CA ARG A 139 -2.99 -7.07 -8.75
C ARG A 139 -2.09 -5.84 -8.76
N ASN A 140 -2.54 -4.74 -9.37
CA ASN A 140 -1.77 -3.50 -9.35
C ASN A 140 -1.74 -2.88 -7.96
N ILE A 141 -2.88 -2.86 -7.25
CA ILE A 141 -2.96 -2.34 -5.89
C ILE A 141 -2.12 -3.19 -4.93
N GLU A 142 -2.20 -4.53 -5.01
CA GLU A 142 -1.39 -5.44 -4.20
C GLU A 142 0.12 -5.20 -4.38
N ARG A 143 0.56 -4.97 -5.63
CA ARG A 143 1.96 -4.63 -5.90
C ARG A 143 2.36 -3.33 -5.21
N VAL A 144 1.52 -2.30 -5.30
CA VAL A 144 1.80 -1.00 -4.67
C VAL A 144 1.88 -1.13 -3.16
N LEU A 145 0.96 -1.87 -2.52
CA LEU A 145 0.98 -2.10 -1.07
C LEU A 145 2.22 -2.89 -0.61
N LYS A 146 2.66 -3.86 -1.42
CA LYS A 146 3.84 -4.67 -1.11
C LYS A 146 5.12 -3.82 -1.11
N ASP A 147 5.26 -2.96 -2.11
CA ASP A 147 6.46 -2.15 -2.33
C ASP A 147 6.41 -0.80 -1.59
N ASP A 148 5.33 -0.52 -0.85
CA ASP A 148 5.16 0.71 -0.05
C ASP A 148 6.20 0.76 1.09
N PRO A 149 7.06 1.78 1.16
CA PRO A 149 8.04 1.94 2.24
C PRO A 149 7.43 2.37 3.59
N MET A 150 6.12 2.63 3.65
CA MET A 150 5.39 3.02 4.86
C MET A 150 5.99 4.25 5.55
N TYR A 151 6.37 5.24 4.73
CA TYR A 151 6.81 6.54 5.23
C TYR A 151 5.71 7.21 6.06
N PHE A 152 6.13 8.10 6.95
CA PHE A 152 5.21 8.89 7.74
C PHE A 152 4.29 9.71 6.82
N TYR A 153 2.98 9.56 7.02
CA TYR A 153 1.96 10.34 6.35
C TYR A 153 0.87 10.71 7.35
N ASP A 154 0.54 11.99 7.41
CA ASP A 154 -0.53 12.51 8.24
C ASP A 154 -1.13 13.75 7.55
N GLU A 155 -2.44 13.94 7.71
CA GLU A 155 -3.16 15.05 7.06
C GLU A 155 -3.02 16.40 7.79
N ILE A 156 -2.55 16.35 9.04
CA ILE A 156 -2.45 17.45 9.98
C ILE A 156 -0.98 17.81 10.22
N PHE A 157 -0.11 16.80 10.32
CA PHE A 157 1.33 16.98 10.50
C PHE A 157 2.10 16.58 9.25
N ASN A 158 2.98 17.46 8.79
CA ASN A 158 3.90 17.17 7.68
C ASN A 158 5.35 17.27 8.14
N VAL A 159 6.20 16.32 7.76
CA VAL A 159 7.62 16.25 8.17
C VAL A 159 8.50 16.33 6.92
N GLU A 160 9.39 17.33 6.84
CA GLU A 160 10.24 17.57 5.68
C GLU A 160 11.69 17.91 6.09
N PRO A 161 12.71 17.20 5.56
CA PRO A 161 12.61 16.06 4.63
C PRO A 161 12.10 14.79 5.33
N LEU A 162 11.38 13.94 4.59
CA LEU A 162 11.00 12.61 5.08
C LEU A 162 12.19 11.65 5.16
N MET A 163 13.23 11.86 4.36
CA MET A 163 14.42 11.03 4.36
C MET A 163 15.63 11.79 3.85
N GLY A 164 16.82 11.26 4.14
CA GLY A 164 18.06 11.76 3.58
C GLY A 164 19.30 11.16 4.24
N THR A 165 20.45 11.69 3.86
CA THR A 165 21.75 11.29 4.43
C THR A 165 22.28 12.38 5.36
N ILE A 166 22.81 11.98 6.50
CA ILE A 166 23.53 12.85 7.44
C ILE A 166 24.98 12.38 7.46
N TRP A 167 25.87 13.22 6.95
CA TRP A 167 27.30 12.94 6.93
C TRP A 167 27.89 12.81 8.34
N ALA A 168 29.02 12.14 8.44
CA ALA A 168 29.79 12.04 9.68
C ALA A 168 30.05 13.42 10.29
N GLN A 169 29.98 13.52 11.61
CA GLN A 169 30.18 14.77 12.37
C GLN A 169 29.32 15.96 11.87
N SER A 170 28.14 15.68 11.34
CA SER A 170 27.25 16.69 10.77
C SER A 170 25.84 16.62 11.34
N SER A 171 24.96 17.52 10.89
CA SER A 171 23.58 17.54 11.33
C SER A 171 22.64 17.93 10.19
N CYS A 172 21.42 17.41 10.22
CA CYS A 172 20.33 17.87 9.36
C CYS A 172 19.25 18.57 10.19
N THR A 173 18.54 19.51 9.54
CA THR A 173 17.36 20.15 10.13
C THR A 173 16.12 19.60 9.44
N VAL A 174 15.18 19.11 10.24
CA VAL A 174 13.87 18.63 9.79
C VAL A 174 12.82 19.63 10.25
N THR A 175 11.90 19.98 9.36
CA THR A 175 10.79 20.89 9.61
C THR A 175 9.50 20.10 9.74
N VAL A 176 8.78 20.32 10.82
CA VAL A 176 7.42 19.84 11.03
C VAL A 176 6.45 20.98 10.82
N SER A 177 5.42 20.76 10.00
CA SER A 177 4.32 21.70 9.76
C SER A 177 3.03 21.15 10.36
N PHE A 178 2.24 22.00 11.01
CA PHE A 178 0.96 21.66 11.64
C PHE A 178 -0.16 22.47 10.99
N SER A 179 -1.11 21.78 10.37
CA SER A 179 -2.22 22.34 9.59
C SER A 179 -3.56 21.73 10.04
N PRO A 180 -4.15 22.21 11.15
CA PRO A 180 -5.39 21.64 11.70
C PRO A 180 -6.58 21.88 10.76
N LYS A 181 -7.40 20.84 10.61
CA LYS A 181 -8.63 20.84 9.81
C LYS A 181 -9.90 21.11 10.63
N ALA A 182 -9.79 21.05 11.96
CA ALA A 182 -10.87 21.29 12.90
C ALA A 182 -10.32 21.86 14.23
N ALA A 183 -11.19 22.44 15.05
CA ALA A 183 -10.84 22.95 16.38
C ALA A 183 -10.76 21.79 17.40
N LEU A 184 -9.73 20.96 17.25
CA LEU A 184 -9.45 19.78 18.08
C LEU A 184 -8.03 19.85 18.65
N CYS A 185 -7.76 19.02 19.65
CA CYS A 185 -6.40 18.71 20.07
C CYS A 185 -5.85 17.58 19.20
N TYR A 186 -4.66 17.78 18.64
CA TYR A 186 -4.02 16.82 17.75
C TYR A 186 -2.77 16.23 18.39
N GLN A 187 -2.60 14.92 18.26
CA GLN A 187 -1.41 14.20 18.65
C GLN A 187 -1.14 13.11 17.62
N CYS A 188 0.11 12.98 17.19
CA CYS A 188 0.54 11.95 16.26
C CYS A 188 1.94 11.45 16.66
N LEU A 189 2.28 10.23 16.23
CA LEU A 189 3.59 9.63 16.41
C LEU A 189 4.23 9.43 15.03
N ALA A 190 5.45 9.92 14.88
CA ALA A 190 6.31 9.65 13.74
C ALA A 190 7.59 8.99 14.24
N TYR A 191 8.05 7.95 13.55
CA TYR A 191 9.25 7.21 13.93
C TYR A 191 10.39 7.61 12.99
N CYS A 192 11.58 7.84 13.51
CA CYS A 192 12.76 8.10 12.68
C CYS A 192 13.65 6.85 12.70
N ASP A 193 13.68 6.16 11.57
CA ASP A 193 14.58 5.04 11.32
C ASP A 193 15.97 5.58 10.94
N ILE A 194 17.03 4.97 11.47
CA ILE A 194 18.43 5.35 11.23
C ILE A 194 19.19 4.10 10.79
N VAL A 195 19.81 4.17 9.62
CA VAL A 195 20.61 3.08 9.06
C VAL A 195 22.02 3.59 8.79
N GLY A 196 23.04 2.89 9.28
CA GLY A 196 24.44 3.20 8.97
C GLY A 196 24.80 2.83 7.54
N CYS A 197 25.49 3.73 6.82
CA CYS A 197 26.08 3.41 5.53
C CYS A 197 27.45 2.74 5.78
N GLY A 198 27.51 1.42 5.57
CA GLY A 198 28.76 0.64 5.64
C GLY A 198 29.59 0.70 4.37
#